data_AF-A0A1W1BIY9-F1
#
_entry.id   AF-A0A1W1BIY9-F1
#
_cell.length_a   1.000
_cell.length_b   1.000
_cell.length_c   1.000
_cell.angle_alpha   90.00
_cell.angle_beta   90.00
_cell.angle_gamma   90.00
#
_symmetry.space_group_name_H-M   'P 1'
#
loop_
_entity.id
_entity.type
_entity.pdbx_description
1 polymer ?
#
loop_
_entity_poly.entity_id
_entity_poly.type
_entity_poly.pdbx_seq_one_letter_code
_entity_poly.pdbx_strand_id
1 'polypeptide(L)'
;MKIINKVLRKLLIIIQIPLVILFIIFEELIWEGIAKPIYNHIKSMHLLQKFEHSLLDTSRGVILFFFIIIFTIVETAGVVAGILFIKGQILLGLILYLTKIPIAGFTFWLFKVTKPKLLSFNWFNWSYIKMNSLFSWFKNQKIYIQTILMVKKIKLYFSGNGKFFKRLKLLYLDIKKIFDRS
;
A
#
# COMPACT_ATOMS: atom_id res chain seq x y z
N MET A 1 -19.22 32.83 -12.41
CA MET A 1 -19.27 31.56 -11.64
C MET A 1 -19.13 30.28 -12.47
N LYS A 2 -19.80 30.10 -13.62
CA LYS A 2 -19.74 28.83 -14.41
C LYS A 2 -18.35 28.46 -14.96
N ILE A 3 -17.52 29.43 -15.34
CA ILE A 3 -16.19 29.21 -15.93
C ILE A 3 -15.17 28.77 -14.87
N ILE A 4 -15.17 29.43 -13.71
CA ILE A 4 -14.31 29.10 -12.56
C ILE A 4 -14.58 27.66 -12.09
N ASN A 5 -15.85 27.26 -12.01
CA ASN A 5 -16.22 25.88 -11.66
C ASN A 5 -15.75 24.86 -12.72
N LYS A 6 -15.71 25.23 -14.00
CA LYS A 6 -15.25 24.34 -15.09
C LYS A 6 -13.73 24.16 -15.05
N VAL A 7 -12.98 25.21 -14.73
CA VAL A 7 -11.52 25.20 -14.58
C VAL A 7 -11.11 24.44 -13.32
N LEU A 8 -11.73 24.72 -12.18
CA LEU A 8 -11.51 23.99 -10.92
C LEU A 8 -11.77 22.49 -11.07
N ARG A 9 -12.84 22.11 -11.78
CA ARG A 9 -13.15 20.70 -12.04
C ARG A 9 -12.08 20.03 -12.92
N LYS A 10 -11.55 20.74 -13.91
CA LYS A 10 -10.44 20.23 -14.75
C LYS A 10 -9.15 20.07 -13.93
N LEU A 11 -8.79 21.05 -13.11
CA LEU A 11 -7.63 21.00 -12.21
C LEU A 11 -7.76 19.85 -11.19
N LEU A 12 -8.94 19.69 -10.58
CA LEU A 12 -9.24 18.58 -9.69
C LEU A 12 -9.06 17.23 -10.40
N ILE A 13 -9.55 17.07 -11.63
CA ILE A 13 -9.36 15.83 -12.41
C ILE A 13 -7.89 15.57 -12.69
N ILE A 14 -7.12 16.60 -13.08
CA ILE A 14 -5.68 16.47 -13.37
C ILE A 14 -4.89 16.03 -12.14
N ILE A 15 -5.26 16.51 -10.96
CA ILE A 15 -4.63 16.11 -9.69
C ILE A 15 -5.16 14.75 -9.21
N GLN A 16 -6.44 14.45 -9.43
CA GLN A 16 -7.08 13.23 -8.97
C GLN A 16 -6.53 11.98 -9.69
N ILE A 17 -6.23 12.07 -10.99
CA ILE A 17 -5.69 10.94 -11.77
C ILE A 17 -4.35 10.42 -11.19
N PRO A 18 -3.30 11.24 -11.02
CA PRO A 18 -2.04 10.77 -10.45
C PRO A 18 -2.21 10.31 -9.00
N LEU A 19 -3.09 10.93 -8.21
CA LEU A 19 -3.40 10.43 -6.86
C LEU A 19 -4.04 9.04 -6.87
N VAL A 20 -4.99 8.78 -7.77
CA VAL A 20 -5.63 7.46 -7.91
C VAL A 20 -4.63 6.43 -8.41
N ILE A 21 -3.78 6.78 -9.37
CA ILE A 21 -2.70 5.89 -9.86
C ILE A 21 -1.72 5.59 -8.72
N LEU A 22 -1.27 6.61 -7.99
CA LEU A 22 -0.40 6.44 -6.84
C LEU A 22 -1.05 5.52 -5.80
N PHE A 23 -2.31 5.76 -5.45
CA PHE A 23 -3.06 4.93 -4.52
C PHE A 23 -3.14 3.47 -4.99
N ILE A 24 -3.40 3.21 -6.27
CA ILE A 24 -3.46 1.86 -6.83
C ILE A 24 -2.08 1.20 -6.86
N ILE A 25 -1.01 1.94 -7.17
CA ILE A 25 0.36 1.43 -7.08
C ILE A 25 0.67 1.04 -5.63
N PHE A 26 0.30 1.88 -4.67
CA PHE A 26 0.45 1.56 -3.25
C PHE A 26 -0.34 0.29 -2.87
N GLU A 27 -1.60 0.15 -3.29
CA GLU A 27 -2.43 -1.00 -2.92
C GLU A 27 -2.02 -2.30 -3.63
N GLU A 28 -1.65 -2.24 -4.91
CA GLU A 28 -1.31 -3.45 -5.66
C GLU A 28 0.19 -3.80 -5.55
N LEU A 29 1.09 -2.81 -5.57
CA LEU A 29 2.54 -3.05 -5.59
C LEU A 29 3.11 -3.12 -4.18
N ILE A 30 2.76 -2.16 -3.32
CA ILE A 30 3.28 -2.14 -1.94
C ILE A 30 2.50 -3.13 -1.08
N TRP A 31 1.17 -3.09 -1.10
CA TRP A 31 0.39 -3.96 -0.22
C TRP A 31 0.42 -5.43 -0.64
N GLU A 32 -0.01 -5.78 -1.85
CA GLU A 32 0.02 -7.19 -2.31
C GLU A 32 1.46 -7.71 -2.56
N GLY A 33 2.36 -6.86 -3.08
CA GLY A 33 3.73 -7.27 -3.43
C GLY A 33 4.72 -7.34 -2.27
N ILE A 34 4.63 -6.46 -1.28
CA ILE A 34 5.65 -6.33 -0.21
C ILE A 34 5.03 -6.49 1.18
N ALA A 35 3.97 -5.75 1.51
CA ALA A 35 3.40 -5.72 2.85
C ALA A 35 2.73 -7.04 3.23
N LYS A 36 2.00 -7.67 2.31
CA LYS A 36 1.33 -8.97 2.52
C LYS A 36 2.32 -10.12 2.71
N PRO A 37 3.37 -10.30 1.89
CA PRO A 37 4.37 -11.33 2.16
C PRO A 37 5.16 -11.05 3.44
N ILE A 38 5.54 -9.81 3.73
CA ILE A 38 6.17 -9.45 5.01
C ILE A 38 5.23 -9.77 6.18
N TYR A 39 3.95 -9.38 6.09
CA TYR A 39 2.93 -9.68 7.10
C TYR A 39 2.78 -11.19 7.31
N ASN A 40 2.72 -11.97 6.24
CA ASN A 40 2.61 -13.42 6.32
C ASN A 40 3.87 -14.05 6.91
N HIS A 41 5.04 -13.53 6.55
CA HIS A 41 6.33 -13.98 7.06
C HIS A 41 6.46 -13.68 8.56
N ILE A 42 6.14 -12.45 8.97
CA ILE A 42 6.01 -12.05 10.37
C ILE A 42 5.05 -13.00 11.06
N LYS A 43 3.79 -13.13 10.60
CA LYS A 43 2.80 -14.04 11.20
C LYS A 43 3.29 -15.49 11.37
N SER A 44 4.11 -16.00 10.45
CA SER A 44 4.62 -17.38 10.51
C SER A 44 5.70 -17.62 11.58
N MET A 45 6.27 -16.57 12.19
CA MET A 45 7.27 -16.76 13.25
C MET A 45 6.61 -17.20 14.56
N HIS A 46 7.07 -18.32 15.11
CA HIS A 46 6.59 -18.91 16.37
C HIS A 46 6.71 -17.96 17.58
N LEU A 47 7.60 -16.96 17.52
CA LEU A 47 7.72 -15.92 18.53
C LEU A 47 6.44 -15.07 18.64
N LEU A 48 5.79 -14.77 17.51
CA LEU A 48 4.61 -13.89 17.49
C LEU A 48 3.36 -14.55 18.04
N GLN A 49 3.27 -15.89 18.03
CA GLN A 49 2.16 -16.60 18.68
C GLN A 49 2.23 -16.47 20.20
N LYS A 50 3.43 -16.47 20.79
CA LYS A 50 3.62 -16.20 22.23
C LYS A 50 3.26 -14.75 22.57
N PHE A 51 3.73 -13.80 21.74
CA PHE A 51 3.38 -12.39 21.89
C PHE A 51 1.87 -12.14 21.73
N GLU A 52 1.21 -12.84 20.80
CA GLU A 52 -0.24 -12.76 20.60
C GLU A 52 -0.98 -13.16 21.88
N HIS A 53 -0.58 -14.25 22.52
CA HIS A 53 -1.18 -14.66 23.79
C HIS A 53 -0.97 -13.62 24.90
N SER A 54 0.26 -13.10 25.05
CA SER A 54 0.56 -12.03 26.03
C SER A 54 -0.21 -10.74 25.74
N LEU A 55 -0.42 -10.39 24.47
CA LEU A 55 -1.21 -9.23 24.06
C LEU A 55 -2.70 -9.43 24.38
N LEU A 56 -3.21 -10.66 24.31
CA LEU A 56 -4.58 -10.99 24.70
C LEU A 56 -4.79 -10.94 26.22
N ASP A 57 -3.75 -11.08 27.03
CA ASP A 57 -3.84 -10.91 28.49
C ASP A 57 -3.55 -9.47 28.95
N THR A 58 -2.92 -8.66 28.08
CA THR A 58 -2.56 -7.27 28.39
C THR A 58 -3.79 -6.36 28.46
N SER A 59 -3.77 -5.37 29.35
CA SER A 59 -4.86 -4.40 29.47
C SER A 59 -5.05 -3.59 28.18
N ARG A 60 -6.31 -3.27 27.86
CA ARG A 60 -6.66 -2.51 26.66
C ARG A 60 -5.97 -1.14 26.56
N GLY A 61 -5.70 -0.49 27.71
CA GLY A 61 -5.01 0.81 27.76
C GLY A 61 -3.53 0.72 27.39
N VAL A 62 -2.83 -0.32 27.88
CA VAL A 62 -1.41 -0.55 27.55
C VAL A 62 -1.25 -0.84 26.06
N ILE A 63 -2.14 -1.65 25.49
CA ILE A 63 -2.15 -1.94 24.05
C ILE A 63 -2.34 -0.66 23.23
N LEU A 64 -3.30 0.17 23.62
CA LEU A 64 -3.56 1.44 22.94
C LEU A 64 -2.34 2.36 22.99
N PHE A 65 -1.68 2.46 24.14
CA PHE A 65 -0.48 3.26 24.32
C PHE A 65 0.66 2.80 23.39
N PHE A 66 0.99 1.50 23.40
CA PHE A 66 2.01 0.96 22.51
C PHE A 66 1.64 1.11 21.03
N PHE A 67 0.37 0.87 20.69
CA PHE A 67 -0.12 1.04 19.33
C PHE A 67 0.07 2.48 18.84
N ILE A 68 -0.32 3.48 19.64
CA ILE A 68 -0.17 4.90 19.30
C ILE A 68 1.31 5.24 19.14
N ILE A 69 2.19 4.83 20.06
CA ILE A 69 3.63 5.12 19.97
C ILE A 69 4.23 4.58 18.68
N ILE A 70 4.03 3.30 18.40
CA ILE A 70 4.62 2.67 17.21
C ILE A 70 4.02 3.30 15.94
N PHE A 71 2.71 3.54 15.93
CA PHE A 71 2.03 4.19 14.82
C PHE A 71 2.59 5.61 14.58
N THR A 72 2.74 6.42 15.62
CA THR A 72 3.32 7.77 15.51
C THR A 72 4.75 7.75 14.98
N ILE A 73 5.59 6.80 15.41
CA ILE A 73 6.95 6.64 14.90
C ILE A 73 6.95 6.33 13.39
N VAL A 74 6.10 5.40 12.95
CA VAL A 74 6.01 5.02 11.52
C VAL A 74 5.53 6.19 10.66
N GLU A 75 4.50 6.93 11.13
CA GLU A 75 3.97 8.07 10.40
C GLU A 75 4.97 9.24 10.36
N THR A 76 5.63 9.55 11.48
CA THR A 76 6.69 10.58 11.50
C THR A 76 7.86 10.21 10.61
N ALA A 77 8.31 8.96 10.60
CA ALA A 77 9.32 8.49 9.66
C ALA A 77 8.87 8.69 8.19
N GLY A 78 7.59 8.48 7.90
CA GLY A 78 7.00 8.75 6.58
C GLY A 78 7.06 10.23 6.19
N VAL A 79 6.69 11.12 7.11
CA VAL A 79 6.75 12.58 6.90
C VAL A 79 8.20 13.03 6.69
N VAL A 80 9.13 12.55 7.52
CA VAL A 80 10.56 12.88 7.41
C VAL A 80 11.12 12.39 6.07
N ALA A 81 10.78 11.18 5.62
CA ALA A 81 11.18 10.68 4.30
C ALA A 81 10.66 11.59 3.17
N GLY A 82 9.41 12.06 3.28
CA GLY A 82 8.84 13.05 2.37
C GLY A 82 9.62 14.37 2.33
N ILE A 83 10.01 14.90 3.50
CA ILE A 83 10.82 16.11 3.60
C ILE A 83 12.21 15.90 2.96
N LEU A 84 12.83 14.74 3.17
CA LEU A 84 14.13 14.39 2.57
C LEU A 84 14.06 14.36 1.04
N PHE A 85 12.97 13.83 0.47
CA PHE A 85 12.76 13.87 -0.99
C PHE A 85 12.66 15.29 -1.52
N ILE A 86 11.92 16.18 -0.85
CA ILE A 86 11.80 17.59 -1.24
C ILE A 86 13.15 18.31 -1.18
N LYS A 87 13.98 17.97 -0.18
CA LYS A 87 15.34 18.50 -0.03
C LYS A 87 16.36 17.93 -1.04
N GLY A 88 15.95 17.05 -1.95
CA GLY A 88 16.84 16.41 -2.92
C GLY A 88 17.70 15.27 -2.34
N GLN A 89 17.51 14.92 -1.05
CA GLN A 89 18.22 13.81 -0.39
C GLN A 89 17.52 12.48 -0.68
N ILE A 90 17.46 12.12 -1.96
CA ILE A 90 16.65 10.99 -2.46
C ILE A 90 17.07 9.67 -1.82
N LEU A 91 18.38 9.40 -1.73
CA LEU A 91 18.87 8.13 -1.17
C LEU A 91 18.49 7.95 0.31
N LEU A 92 18.67 8.99 1.12
CA LEU A 92 18.31 8.96 2.55
C LEU A 92 16.80 8.83 2.74
N GLY A 93 16.01 9.57 1.94
CA GLY A 93 14.56 9.44 1.94
C GLY A 93 14.12 8.02 1.57
N LEU A 94 14.77 7.40 0.59
CA LEU A 94 14.47 6.04 0.13
C LEU A 94 14.82 4.98 1.18
N ILE A 95 16.00 5.08 1.80
CA ILE A 95 16.40 4.19 2.91
C ILE A 95 15.38 4.28 4.04
N LEU A 96 15.09 5.49 4.53
CA LEU A 96 14.13 5.68 5.62
C LEU A 96 12.73 5.15 5.26
N TYR A 97 12.31 5.35 4.01
CA TYR A 97 11.04 4.87 3.51
C TYR A 97 10.98 3.34 3.39
N LEU A 98 12.08 2.67 3.03
CA LEU A 98 12.14 1.19 3.01
C LEU A 98 12.18 0.63 4.43
N THR A 99 12.98 1.22 5.33
CA THR A 99 13.12 0.75 6.71
C THR A 99 11.82 0.82 7.50
N LYS A 100 10.92 1.77 7.20
CA LYS A 100 9.62 1.83 7.90
C LYS A 100 8.66 0.71 7.49
N ILE A 101 8.87 0.03 6.35
CA ILE A 101 7.92 -0.98 5.81
C ILE A 101 7.74 -2.17 6.78
N PRO A 102 8.80 -2.82 7.31
CA PRO A 102 8.64 -3.87 8.31
C PRO A 102 7.91 -3.40 9.58
N ILE A 103 8.21 -2.18 10.05
CA ILE A 103 7.60 -1.61 11.26
C ILE A 103 6.11 -1.33 11.02
N ALA A 104 5.75 -0.83 9.84
CA ALA A 104 4.36 -0.67 9.41
C ALA A 104 3.63 -2.03 9.36
N GLY A 105 4.28 -3.05 8.78
CA GLY A 105 3.76 -4.43 8.77
C GLY A 105 3.50 -4.98 10.18
N PHE A 106 4.42 -4.75 11.12
CA PHE A 106 4.26 -5.11 12.52
C PHE A 106 3.11 -4.34 13.19
N THR A 107 2.99 -3.04 12.92
CA THR A 107 1.90 -2.18 13.44
C THR A 107 0.53 -2.68 12.95
N PHE A 108 0.43 -3.04 11.67
CA PHE A 108 -0.77 -3.64 11.10
C PHE A 108 -1.11 -5.00 11.72
N TRP A 109 -0.10 -5.84 11.97
CA TRP A 109 -0.30 -7.11 12.67
C TRP A 109 -0.81 -6.89 14.10
N LEU A 110 -0.16 -6.00 14.86
CA LEU A 110 -0.55 -5.63 16.22
C LEU A 110 -1.99 -5.12 16.26
N PHE A 111 -2.33 -4.21 15.34
CA PHE A 111 -3.70 -3.71 15.18
C PHE A 111 -4.69 -4.84 14.96
N LYS A 112 -4.39 -5.78 14.05
CA LYS A 112 -5.30 -6.85 13.69
C LYS A 112 -5.57 -7.81 14.86
N VAL A 113 -4.52 -8.21 15.58
CA VAL A 113 -4.61 -9.10 16.74
C VAL A 113 -5.38 -8.43 17.86
N THR A 114 -5.09 -7.16 18.13
CA THR A 114 -5.68 -6.43 19.26
C THR A 114 -6.92 -5.60 18.90
N LYS A 115 -7.43 -5.76 17.67
CA LYS A 115 -8.54 -4.98 17.11
C LYS A 115 -9.75 -4.91 18.03
N PRO A 116 -10.25 -6.02 18.63
CA PRO A 116 -11.41 -5.95 19.52
C PRO A 116 -11.17 -5.04 20.73
N LYS A 117 -9.95 -5.05 21.29
CA LYS A 117 -9.58 -4.22 22.44
C LYS A 117 -9.41 -2.75 22.06
N LEU A 118 -8.78 -2.47 20.92
CA LEU A 118 -8.63 -1.10 20.41
C LEU A 118 -9.98 -0.46 20.05
N LEU A 119 -10.87 -1.23 19.40
CA LEU A 119 -12.22 -0.77 19.07
C LEU A 119 -13.14 -0.65 20.30
N SER A 120 -12.74 -1.16 21.47
CA SER A 120 -13.49 -0.93 22.70
C SER A 120 -13.45 0.53 23.18
N PHE A 121 -12.52 1.34 22.66
CA PHE A 121 -12.47 2.78 22.92
C PHE A 121 -13.35 3.52 21.90
N ASN A 122 -14.35 4.27 22.38
CA ASN A 122 -15.35 4.92 21.51
C ASN A 122 -14.71 5.85 20.45
N TRP A 123 -13.74 6.67 20.84
CA TRP A 123 -13.06 7.60 19.92
C TRP A 123 -12.27 6.86 18.84
N PHE A 124 -11.64 5.72 19.21
CA PHE A 124 -10.86 4.91 18.31
C PHE A 124 -11.78 4.19 17.32
N ASN A 125 -12.89 3.63 17.81
CA ASN A 125 -13.91 3.00 16.98
C ASN A 125 -14.53 4.00 15.99
N TRP A 126 -14.88 5.20 16.46
CA TRP A 126 -15.38 6.28 15.61
C TRP A 126 -14.38 6.62 14.50
N SER A 127 -13.10 6.77 14.84
CA SER A 127 -12.02 7.05 13.88
C SER A 127 -11.89 5.94 12.84
N TYR A 128 -11.94 4.68 13.27
CA TYR A 128 -11.88 3.51 12.40
C TYR A 128 -13.05 3.44 11.42
N ILE A 129 -14.29 3.66 11.90
CA ILE A 129 -15.49 3.68 11.06
C ILE A 129 -15.40 4.81 10.03
N LYS A 130 -14.99 6.01 10.46
CA LYS A 130 -14.87 7.17 9.57
C LYS A 130 -13.83 6.93 8.48
N MET A 131 -12.68 6.36 8.83
CA MET A 131 -11.61 6.01 7.89
C MET A 131 -12.11 4.99 6.86
N ASN A 132 -12.79 3.93 7.30
CA ASN A 132 -13.33 2.91 6.39
C ASN A 132 -14.40 3.46 5.45
N SER A 133 -15.26 4.35 5.95
CA SER A 133 -16.26 5.04 5.13
C SER A 133 -15.61 5.92 4.07
N LEU A 134 -14.52 6.61 4.41
CA LEU A 134 -13.74 7.39 3.47
C LEU A 134 -13.10 6.49 2.41
N PHE A 135 -12.49 5.37 2.80
CA PHE A 135 -11.94 4.40 1.85
C PHE A 135 -13.00 3.80 0.92
N SER A 136 -14.16 3.41 1.43
CA SER A 136 -15.23 2.87 0.59
C SER A 136 -15.77 3.92 -0.39
N TRP A 137 -15.91 5.17 0.06
CA TRP A 137 -16.27 6.28 -0.80
C TRP A 137 -15.25 6.52 -1.91
N PHE A 138 -13.94 6.44 -1.62
CA PHE A 138 -12.87 6.52 -2.63
C PHE A 138 -12.95 5.36 -3.63
N LYS A 139 -13.15 4.12 -3.16
CA LYS A 139 -13.24 2.92 -4.02
C LYS A 139 -14.47 2.93 -4.93
N ASN A 140 -15.54 3.61 -4.54
CA ASN A 140 -16.75 3.72 -5.35
C ASN A 140 -16.67 4.80 -6.45
N GLN A 141 -15.58 5.58 -6.50
CA GLN A 141 -15.41 6.58 -7.56
C GLN A 141 -15.18 5.91 -8.92
N LYS A 142 -15.87 6.40 -9.96
CA LYS A 142 -15.74 5.88 -11.34
C LYS A 142 -14.29 5.85 -11.82
N ILE A 143 -13.51 6.87 -11.46
CA ILE A 143 -12.08 6.98 -11.81
C ILE A 143 -11.30 5.80 -11.22
N TYR A 144 -11.50 5.49 -9.93
CA TYR A 144 -10.84 4.36 -9.27
C TYR A 144 -11.15 3.03 -9.97
N ILE A 145 -12.43 2.77 -10.24
CA ILE A 145 -12.88 1.53 -10.90
C ILE A 145 -12.25 1.40 -12.30
N GLN A 146 -12.28 2.48 -13.10
CA GLN A 146 -11.70 2.50 -14.44
C GLN A 146 -10.18 2.26 -14.42
N THR A 147 -9.47 2.90 -13.49
CA THR A 147 -8.02 2.74 -13.37
C THR A 147 -7.65 1.31 -12.95
N ILE A 148 -8.38 0.68 -12.02
CA ILE A 148 -8.17 -0.74 -11.66
C ILE A 148 -8.38 -1.66 -12.86
N LEU A 149 -9.42 -1.43 -13.65
CA LEU A 149 -9.67 -2.23 -14.85
C LEU A 149 -8.52 -2.11 -15.85
N MET A 150 -7.95 -0.91 -15.99
CA MET A 150 -6.77 -0.67 -16.84
C MET A 150 -5.54 -1.41 -16.30
N VAL A 151 -5.25 -1.29 -15.00
CA VAL A 151 -4.13 -1.97 -14.35
C VAL A 151 -4.25 -3.49 -14.48
N LYS A 152 -5.45 -4.07 -14.27
CA LYS A 152 -5.68 -5.51 -14.46
C LYS A 152 -5.44 -5.95 -15.90
N LYS A 153 -5.88 -5.17 -16.90
CA LYS A 153 -5.61 -5.45 -18.31
C LYS A 153 -4.10 -5.43 -18.62
N ILE A 154 -3.37 -4.46 -18.09
CA ILE A 154 -1.91 -4.36 -18.23
C ILE A 154 -1.24 -5.58 -17.58
N LYS A 155 -1.62 -5.93 -16.35
CA LYS A 155 -1.10 -7.10 -15.63
C LYS A 155 -1.33 -8.42 -16.41
N LEU A 156 -2.51 -8.58 -17.03
CA LEU A 156 -2.80 -9.74 -17.89
C LEU A 156 -1.94 -9.74 -19.17
N TYR A 157 -1.74 -8.58 -19.79
CA TYR A 157 -0.91 -8.44 -20.97
C TYR A 157 0.56 -8.82 -20.72
N PHE A 158 1.09 -8.42 -19.55
CA PHE A 158 2.45 -8.69 -19.09
C PHE A 158 2.59 -9.96 -18.24
N SER A 159 1.51 -10.73 -18.01
CA SER A 159 1.62 -12.02 -17.31
C SER A 159 2.51 -12.98 -18.11
N GLY A 160 3.15 -13.98 -17.47
CA GLY A 160 4.07 -14.91 -18.15
C GLY A 160 3.47 -15.67 -19.34
N ASN A 161 2.14 -15.81 -19.38
CA ASN A 161 1.38 -16.39 -20.51
C ASN A 161 0.73 -15.33 -21.42
N GLY A 162 0.99 -14.06 -21.15
CA GLY A 162 0.42 -12.89 -21.81
C GLY A 162 0.95 -12.69 -23.22
N LYS A 163 0.24 -11.85 -24.00
CA LYS A 163 0.58 -11.56 -25.40
C LYS A 163 2.01 -11.00 -25.54
N PHE A 164 2.51 -10.26 -24.56
CA PHE A 164 3.87 -9.72 -24.56
C PHE A 164 4.93 -10.82 -24.52
N PHE A 165 4.87 -11.71 -23.53
CA PHE A 165 5.82 -12.82 -23.38
C PHE A 165 5.75 -13.81 -24.56
N LYS A 166 4.55 -14.05 -25.12
CA LYS A 166 4.41 -14.84 -26.36
C LYS A 166 5.15 -14.19 -27.54
N ARG A 167 5.02 -12.86 -27.72
CA ARG A 167 5.75 -12.13 -28.77
C ARG A 167 7.26 -12.12 -28.54
N LEU A 168 7.72 -11.93 -27.31
CA LEU A 168 9.14 -12.03 -26.96
C LEU A 168 9.70 -13.42 -27.24
N LYS A 169 8.95 -14.47 -26.90
CA LYS A 169 9.36 -15.86 -27.18
C LYS A 169 9.46 -16.13 -28.67
N LEU A 170 8.54 -15.60 -29.48
CA LEU A 170 8.60 -15.69 -30.94
C LEU A 170 9.82 -14.95 -31.49
N LEU A 171 10.05 -13.70 -31.07
CA LEU A 171 11.24 -12.93 -31.47
C LEU A 171 12.54 -13.65 -31.10
N TYR A 172 12.63 -14.22 -29.89
CA TYR A 172 13.78 -15.00 -29.48
C TYR A 172 13.99 -16.23 -30.38
N LEU A 173 12.93 -16.97 -30.72
CA LEU A 173 13.01 -18.12 -31.62
C LEU A 173 13.42 -17.72 -33.04
N ASP A 174 12.94 -16.58 -33.53
CA ASP A 174 13.29 -16.05 -34.85
C ASP A 174 14.76 -15.63 -34.90
N ILE A 175 15.25 -14.92 -33.87
CA ILE A 175 16.66 -14.54 -33.74
C ILE A 175 17.54 -15.79 -33.61
N LYS A 176 17.13 -16.77 -32.80
CA LYS A 176 17.88 -18.02 -32.62
C LYS A 176 18.01 -18.80 -33.94
N LYS A 177 16.95 -18.87 -34.75
CA LYS A 177 16.99 -19.51 -36.07
C LYS A 177 17.93 -18.82 -37.06
N ILE A 178 18.13 -17.51 -36.94
CA ILE A 178 19.10 -16.77 -37.75
C ILE A 178 20.52 -17.13 -37.32
N PHE A 179 20.76 -17.22 -36.01
CA PHE A 179 22.08 -17.54 -35.44
C PHE A 179 22.49 -19.01 -35.62
N ASP A 180 21.54 -19.96 -35.57
CA ASP A 180 21.80 -21.39 -35.79
C ASP A 180 22.00 -21.73 -37.29
N ARG A 181 21.80 -20.76 -38.21
CA ARG A 181 21.99 -20.91 -39.67
C ARG A 181 23.26 -20.25 -40.21
N SER A 182 24.02 -19.53 -39.37
CA SER A 182 25.36 -19.00 -39.68
C SER A 182 26.44 -19.91 -39.14
#